data_AF-A0A9C8GML3-F1
#
_entry.id   AF-A0A9C8GML3-F1
#
_cell.length_a   1.000
_cell.length_b   1.000
_cell.length_c   1.000
_cell.angle_alpha   90.00
_cell.angle_beta   90.00
_cell.angle_gamma   90.00
#
_symmetry.space_group_name_H-M   'P 1'
#
loop_
_entity.id
_entity.type
_entity.pdbx_description
1 polymer ?
#
loop_
_entity_poly.entity_id
_entity_poly.type
_entity_poly.pdbx_seq_one_letter_code
_entity_poly.pdbx_strand_id
1 'polypeptide(L)'
;MEAVAQEIDPARSARELVENVKADHPSAEGLLDAYRQSMAESRQYVIDHDIAAIPPNESLKIVKTPYPLTLRPPDRNPEAGS
;
A
#
# COMPACT_ATOMS: atom_id res chain seq x y z
N MET A 1 2.13 6.04 -19.94
CA MET A 1 2.07 4.58 -19.75
C MET A 1 2.41 3.83 -21.01
N GLU A 2 1.97 4.25 -22.21
CA GLU A 2 2.26 3.50 -23.44
C GLU A 2 3.76 3.29 -23.71
N ALA A 3 4.61 4.30 -23.46
CA ALA A 3 6.07 4.16 -23.58
C ALA A 3 6.63 3.03 -22.68
N VAL A 4 6.14 2.92 -21.44
CA VAL A 4 6.53 1.87 -20.50
C VAL A 4 5.95 0.51 -20.93
N ALA A 5 4.74 0.48 -21.46
CA ALA A 5 4.15 -0.74 -22.00
C ALA A 5 5.00 -1.30 -23.15
N GLN A 6 5.55 -0.45 -24.01
CA GLN A 6 6.45 -0.85 -25.10
C GLN A 6 7.78 -1.42 -24.61
N GLU A 7 8.26 -1.01 -23.44
CA GLU A 7 9.45 -1.61 -22.80
C GLU A 7 9.16 -2.99 -22.20
N ILE A 8 7.92 -3.25 -21.79
CA ILE A 8 7.49 -4.53 -21.18
C ILE A 8 7.10 -5.54 -22.25
N ASP A 9 6.17 -5.17 -23.14
CA ASP A 9 5.73 -5.96 -24.28
C ASP A 9 5.22 -5.03 -25.40
N PRO A 10 6.00 -4.84 -26.47
CA PRO A 10 5.64 -3.93 -27.55
C PRO A 10 4.41 -4.38 -28.36
N ALA A 11 4.02 -5.66 -28.26
CA ALA A 11 2.86 -6.20 -28.97
C ALA A 11 1.53 -5.95 -28.23
N ARG A 12 1.57 -5.46 -27.00
CA ARG A 12 0.39 -5.33 -26.13
C ARG A 12 0.21 -3.88 -25.70
N SER A 13 -1.04 -3.43 -25.69
CA SER A 13 -1.37 -2.11 -25.17
C SER A 13 -1.18 -2.04 -23.65
N ALA A 14 -0.95 -0.84 -23.12
CA ALA A 14 -0.87 -0.64 -21.67
C ALA A 14 -2.10 -1.18 -20.92
N ARG A 15 -3.29 -1.09 -21.54
CA ARG A 15 -4.53 -1.62 -20.97
C ARG A 15 -4.48 -3.14 -20.85
N GLU A 16 -4.09 -3.83 -21.91
CA GLU A 16 -4.00 -5.30 -21.90
C GLU A 16 -3.01 -5.77 -20.86
N LEU A 17 -1.86 -5.11 -20.74
CA LEU A 17 -0.86 -5.42 -19.71
C LEU A 17 -1.41 -5.28 -18.30
N VAL A 18 -2.06 -4.15 -17.99
CA VAL A 18 -2.69 -3.92 -16.68
C VAL A 18 -3.74 -4.99 -16.37
N GLU A 19 -4.56 -5.39 -17.34
CA GLU A 19 -5.56 -6.44 -17.10
C GLU A 19 -4.94 -7.81 -16.78
N ASN A 20 -3.79 -8.18 -17.36
CA ASN A 20 -3.15 -9.45 -16.97
C ASN A 20 -2.53 -9.37 -15.57
N VAL A 21 -1.87 -8.25 -15.25
CA VAL A 21 -1.20 -8.10 -13.95
C VAL A 21 -2.21 -8.11 -12.81
N LYS A 22 -3.44 -7.63 -13.04
CA LYS A 22 -4.53 -7.75 -12.06
C LYS A 22 -4.83 -9.20 -11.67
N ALA A 23 -4.55 -10.18 -12.53
CA ALA A 23 -4.76 -11.59 -12.20
C ALA A 23 -3.68 -12.15 -11.25
N ASP A 24 -2.53 -11.49 -11.16
CA ASP A 24 -1.42 -11.88 -10.29
C ASP A 24 -1.53 -11.17 -8.93
N HIS A 25 -2.40 -11.68 -8.07
CA HIS A 25 -2.58 -11.18 -6.72
C HIS A 25 -2.63 -12.31 -5.69
N PRO A 26 -2.22 -12.03 -4.43
CA PRO A 26 -2.29 -13.01 -3.36
C PRO A 26 -3.73 -13.51 -3.14
N SER A 27 -3.86 -14.79 -2.77
CA SER A 27 -5.15 -15.34 -2.33
C SER A 27 -5.65 -14.64 -1.06
N ALA A 28 -6.95 -14.74 -0.78
CA ALA A 28 -7.54 -14.15 0.43
C ALA A 28 -6.89 -14.64 1.74
N GLU A 29 -6.41 -15.89 1.75
CA GLU A 29 -5.68 -16.47 2.89
C GLU A 29 -4.27 -15.90 3.02
N GLY A 30 -3.56 -15.74 1.90
CA GLY A 30 -2.18 -15.21 1.87
C GLY A 30 -2.07 -13.68 1.85
N LEU A 31 -3.18 -12.95 1.74
CA LEU A 31 -3.19 -11.51 1.52
C LEU A 31 -2.45 -10.73 2.61
N LEU A 32 -2.67 -11.06 3.89
CA LEU A 32 -2.01 -10.33 4.98
C LEU A 32 -0.51 -10.60 5.01
N ASP A 33 -0.08 -11.82 4.71
CA ASP A 33 1.34 -12.17 4.74
C ASP A 33 2.08 -11.53 3.56
N ALA A 34 1.48 -11.55 2.36
CA ALA A 34 1.98 -10.80 1.23
C ALA A 34 2.09 -9.30 1.54
N TYR A 35 1.07 -8.72 2.16
CA TYR A 35 1.09 -7.29 2.53
C TYR A 35 2.15 -6.97 3.59
N ARG A 36 2.36 -7.87 4.57
CA ARG A 36 3.45 -7.75 5.56
C ARG A 36 4.81 -7.74 4.89
N GLN A 37 5.02 -8.64 3.94
CA GLN A 37 6.25 -8.72 3.19
C GLN A 37 6.50 -7.44 2.38
N SER A 38 5.51 -6.99 1.60
CA SER A 38 5.64 -5.76 0.80
C SER A 38 5.90 -4.52 1.66
N MET A 39 5.28 -4.44 2.85
CA MET A 39 5.54 -3.33 3.79
C MET A 39 6.93 -3.38 4.41
N ALA A 40 7.45 -4.58 4.71
CA ALA A 40 8.82 -4.74 5.18
C ALA A 40 9.83 -4.31 4.11
N GLU A 41 9.63 -4.72 2.86
CA GLU A 41 10.45 -4.33 1.70
C GLU A 41 10.40 -2.82 1.47
N SER A 42 9.20 -2.22 1.50
CA SER A 42 9.02 -0.78 1.34
C SER A 42 9.74 0.00 2.44
N ARG A 43 9.66 -0.48 3.70
CA ARG A 43 10.37 0.13 4.82
C ARG A 43 11.88 0.06 4.61
N GLN A 44 12.39 -1.09 4.19
CA GLN A 44 13.83 -1.26 3.93
C GLN A 44 14.29 -0.34 2.80
N TYR A 45 13.51 -0.22 1.73
CA TYR A 45 13.80 0.69 0.63
C TYR A 45 13.90 2.16 1.08
N VAL A 46 12.97 2.61 1.94
CA VAL A 46 12.99 3.97 2.51
C VAL A 46 14.27 4.22 3.33
N ILE A 47 14.72 3.23 4.10
CA ILE A 47 15.96 3.30 4.88
C ILE A 47 17.18 3.34 3.96
N ASP A 48 17.25 2.40 3.01
CA ASP A 48 18.40 2.23 2.13
C ASP A 48 18.66 3.47 1.26
N HIS A 49 17.59 4.21 0.93
CA HIS A 49 17.65 5.39 0.08
C HIS A 49 17.51 6.72 0.84
N ASP A 50 17.49 6.68 2.18
CA ASP A 50 17.33 7.86 3.06
C ASP A 50 16.15 8.77 2.65
N ILE A 51 15.04 8.16 2.24
CA ILE A 51 13.87 8.88 1.70
C ILE A 51 13.15 9.64 2.81
N ALA A 52 13.06 9.04 4.01
CA ALA A 52 12.42 9.63 5.17
C ALA A 52 12.99 9.05 6.47
N ALA A 53 13.09 9.89 7.50
CA ALA A 53 13.50 9.46 8.83
C ALA A 53 12.38 8.63 9.49
N ILE A 54 12.74 7.44 9.96
CA ILE A 54 11.85 6.54 10.71
C ILE A 54 12.15 6.68 12.20
N PRO A 55 11.18 7.10 13.03
CA PRO A 55 11.38 7.23 14.46
C PRO A 55 11.92 5.95 15.12
N PRO A 56 12.79 6.08 16.14
CA PRO A 56 13.23 4.93 16.91
C PRO A 56 12.03 4.28 17.62
N ASN A 57 12.04 2.95 17.66
CA ASN A 57 10.97 2.11 18.25
C ASN A 57 9.62 2.13 17.51
N GLU A 58 9.56 2.61 16.27
CA GLU A 58 8.35 2.46 15.46
C GLU A 58 8.07 0.99 15.12
N SER A 59 6.82 0.57 15.27
CA SER A 59 6.35 -0.77 14.88
C SER A 59 5.06 -0.68 14.07
N LEU A 60 5.03 -1.28 12.88
CA LEU A 60 3.84 -1.38 12.05
C LEU A 60 3.12 -2.71 12.32
N LYS A 61 1.81 -2.65 12.58
CA LYS A 61 0.96 -3.85 12.75
C LYS A 61 -0.05 -3.95 11.62
N ILE A 62 0.03 -5.04 10.87
CA ILE A 62 -0.90 -5.35 9.78
C ILE A 62 -1.92 -6.35 10.27
N VAL A 63 -3.17 -5.90 10.33
CA VAL A 63 -4.33 -6.63 10.82
C VAL A 63 -5.47 -6.54 9.80
N LYS A 64 -6.40 -7.50 9.84
CA LYS A 64 -7.66 -7.34 9.11
C LYS A 64 -8.41 -6.14 9.67
N THR A 65 -8.98 -5.33 8.79
CA THR A 65 -9.90 -4.28 9.18
C THR A 65 -11.06 -4.90 9.97
N PRO A 66 -11.26 -4.54 11.25
CA PRO A 66 -12.36 -5.06 12.04
C PRO A 66 -13.71 -4.61 11.45
N TYR A 67 -14.70 -5.50 11.45
CA TYR A 67 -16.07 -5.17 11.08
C TYR A 67 -16.96 -5.10 12.32
N PRO A 68 -17.84 -4.09 12.47
CA PRO A 68 -18.09 -2.97 11.55
C PRO A 68 -17.13 -1.78 11.77
N LEU A 69 -16.79 -1.11 10.68
CA LEU A 69 -16.08 0.18 10.66
C LEU A 69 -16.98 1.28 11.25
N THR A 70 -17.05 1.39 12.56
CA THR A 70 -17.54 2.63 13.18
C THR A 70 -16.39 3.63 13.18
N LEU A 71 -16.43 4.55 12.21
CA LEU A 71 -15.55 5.73 12.23
C LEU A 71 -15.77 6.43 13.57
N ARG A 72 -14.75 6.48 14.41
CA ARG A 72 -14.75 7.37 15.58
C ARG A 72 -14.90 8.79 15.02
N PRO A 73 -15.94 9.55 15.38
CA PRO A 73 -16.06 10.92 14.92
C PRO A 73 -14.80 11.69 15.36
N PRO A 74 -14.26 12.59 14.51
CA PRO A 74 -13.12 13.40 14.89
C PRO A 74 -13.47 14.18 16.16
N ASP A 75 -12.54 14.21 17.12
CA ASP A 75 -12.69 14.98 18.35
C ASP A 75 -13.04 16.43 17.96
N ARG A 76 -14.25 16.89 18.28
CA ARG A 76 -14.61 18.29 18.07
C ARG A 76 -13.72 19.11 19.00
N ASN A 77 -12.81 19.88 18.42
CA ASN A 77 -12.00 20.83 19.17
C ASN A 77 -12.94 21.84 19.86
N PRO A 78 -13.01 21.91 21.20
CA PRO A 78 -13.90 22.82 21.91
C PRO A 78 -13.50 24.30 21.77
N GLU A 79 -12.37 24.62 21.13
CA GLU A 79 -11.92 26.01 20.96
C GLU A 79 -12.49 26.74 19.73
N ALA A 80 -13.32 26.08 18.91
CA ALA A 80 -14.08 26.73 17.84
C ALA A 80 -15.42 27.26 18.35
N GLY A 81 -15.36 28.23 19.27
CA GLY A 81 -16.54 28.89 19.84
C GLY A 81 -16.12 30.16 20.55
N SER A 82 -15.85 31.21 19.78
CA SER A 82 -15.94 32.60 20.26
C SER A 82 -17.40 33.02 20.40
#